data_AF-A0A6N4X049-F1
#
_entry.id   AF-A0A6N4X049-F1
#
_cell.length_a   1.000
_cell.length_b   1.000
_cell.length_c   1.000
_cell.angle_alpha   90.00
_cell.angle_beta   90.00
_cell.angle_gamma   90.00
#
_symmetry.space_group_name_H-M   'P 1'
#
loop_
_entity.id
_entity.type
_entity.pdbx_description
1 polymer ?
#
loop_
_entity_poly.entity_id
_entity_poly.type
_entity_poly.pdbx_seq_one_letter_code
_entity_poly.pdbx_strand_id
1 'polypeptide(L)'
;MELLNVGFAILLIKIVICVMPGVLGIFFIASSEETKRGMRSALCNQLFGISNVIPYPKFARFLYISGTILLFISITLSWFLLLRSFFEG
;
A
#
# COMPACT_ATOMS: atom_id res chain seq x y z
N MET A 1 27.16 17.72 -13.43
CA MET A 1 25.82 17.11 -13.48
C MET A 1 25.74 16.01 -12.41
N GLU A 2 25.49 16.41 -11.16
CA GLU A 2 25.61 15.57 -9.96
C GLU A 2 24.25 15.08 -9.43
N LEU A 3 23.17 15.33 -10.18
CA LEU A 3 21.80 14.91 -9.81
C LEU A 3 21.58 13.40 -9.93
N LEU A 4 22.44 12.68 -10.67
CA LEU A 4 22.45 11.22 -10.74
C LEU A 4 23.46 10.63 -9.74
N ASN A 5 23.52 11.20 -8.54
CA ASN A 5 24.28 10.60 -7.46
C ASN A 5 23.53 9.36 -6.96
N VAL A 6 24.18 8.20 -6.98
CA VAL A 6 23.60 6.91 -6.60
C VAL A 6 22.96 6.97 -5.20
N GLY A 7 23.54 7.77 -4.30
CA GLY A 7 22.97 8.02 -2.97
C GLY A 7 21.59 8.69 -3.00
N PHE A 8 21.36 9.64 -3.90
CA PHE A 8 20.06 10.30 -4.07
C PHE A 8 19.01 9.35 -4.67
N ALA A 9 19.40 8.52 -5.64
CA ALA A 9 18.51 7.50 -6.21
C ALA A 9 18.07 6.46 -5.16
N ILE A 10 19.00 6.01 -4.30
CA ILE A 10 18.70 5.11 -3.19
C ILE A 10 17.73 5.76 -2.20
N LEU A 11 17.90 7.05 -1.91
CA LEU A 11 17.02 7.79 -1.00
C LEU A 11 15.60 7.89 -1.57
N LEU A 12 15.45 8.21 -2.86
CA LEU A 12 14.15 8.21 -3.53
C LEU A 12 13.47 6.84 -3.47
N ILE A 13 14.21 5.76 -3.75
CA ILE A 13 13.67 4.39 -3.69
C ILE A 13 13.19 4.06 -2.27
N LYS A 14 13.96 4.43 -1.23
CA LYS A 14 13.56 4.23 0.18
C LYS A 14 12.28 4.98 0.51
N ILE A 15 12.13 6.23 0.07
CA ILE A 15 10.90 7.02 0.28
C ILE A 15 9.71 6.34 -0.39
N VAL A 16 9.85 5.91 -1.65
CA VAL A 16 8.76 5.25 -2.38
C VAL A 16 8.35 3.95 -1.67
N ILE A 17 9.31 3.14 -1.24
CA ILE A 17 9.03 1.89 -0.50
C ILE A 17 8.35 2.16 0.85
N CYS A 18 8.61 3.29 1.50
CA CYS A 18 7.96 3.64 2.77
C CYS A 18 6.56 4.22 2.57
N VAL A 19 6.39 5.11 1.59
CA VAL A 19 5.15 5.88 1.39
C VAL A 19 4.11 5.09 0.62
N MET A 20 4.50 4.33 -0.40
CA MET A 20 3.56 3.66 -1.30
C MET A 20 2.69 2.61 -0.58
N PRO A 21 3.21 1.76 0.33
CA PRO A 21 2.39 0.86 1.13
C PRO A 21 1.40 1.61 2.03
N GLY A 22 1.82 2.75 2.58
CA GLY A 22 0.99 3.58 3.45
C GLY A 22 -0.18 4.20 2.69
N VAL A 23 0.08 4.79 1.52
CA VAL A 23 -0.96 5.36 0.65
C VAL A 23 -1.94 4.28 0.20
N LEU A 24 -1.46 3.10 -0.20
CA LEU A 24 -2.33 1.97 -0.55
C LEU A 24 -3.17 1.49 0.64
N GLY A 25 -2.59 1.44 1.84
CA GLY A 25 -3.30 1.08 3.06
C GLY A 25 -4.44 2.05 3.39
N ILE A 26 -4.16 3.36 3.33
CA ILE A 26 -5.18 4.41 3.52
C ILE A 26 -6.24 4.32 2.44
N PHE A 27 -5.85 4.13 1.18
CA PHE A 27 -6.79 4.01 0.06
C PHE A 27 -7.74 2.82 0.26
N PHE A 28 -7.26 1.65 0.69
CA PHE A 28 -8.12 0.49 0.96
C PHE A 28 -9.08 0.71 2.13
N ILE A 29 -8.68 1.49 3.14
CA ILE A 29 -9.52 1.79 4.30
C ILE A 29 -10.55 2.86 3.97
N ALA A 30 -10.10 4.01 3.44
CA ALA A 30 -10.88 5.23 3.26
C ALA A 30 -11.69 5.30 1.95
N SER A 31 -11.45 4.38 1.00
CA SER A 31 -12.23 4.31 -0.24
C SER A 31 -13.74 4.11 0.02
N SER A 32 -14.55 4.76 -0.82
CA SER A 32 -16.01 4.67 -0.77
C SER A 32 -16.49 3.25 -1.09
N GLU A 33 -17.69 2.90 -0.61
CA GLU A 33 -18.29 1.60 -0.91
C GLU A 33 -18.37 1.31 -2.42
N GLU A 34 -18.66 2.32 -3.24
CA GLU A 34 -18.74 2.19 -4.70
C GLU A 34 -17.39 1.80 -5.30
N THR A 35 -16.32 2.47 -4.89
CA THR A 35 -14.96 2.11 -5.34
C THR A 35 -14.54 0.72 -4.88
N LYS A 36 -14.90 0.31 -3.66
CA LYS A 36 -14.65 -1.06 -3.17
C LYS A 36 -15.41 -2.11 -3.97
N ARG A 37 -16.66 -1.82 -4.36
CA ARG A 37 -17.47 -2.69 -5.24
C ARG A 37 -16.86 -2.78 -6.64
N GLY A 38 -16.37 -1.66 -7.18
CA GLY A 38 -15.66 -1.61 -8.46
C GLY A 38 -14.37 -2.43 -8.45
N MET A 39 -13.53 -2.26 -7.43
CA MET A 39 -12.32 -3.06 -7.23
C MET A 39 -12.64 -4.55 -7.12
N ARG A 40 -13.69 -4.91 -6.37
CA ARG A 40 -14.15 -6.30 -6.27
C ARG A 40 -14.52 -6.86 -7.64
N SER A 41 -15.30 -6.12 -8.43
CA SER A 41 -15.73 -6.58 -9.75
C SER A 41 -14.53 -6.75 -10.69
N ALA A 42 -13.59 -5.80 -10.69
CA ALA A 42 -12.35 -5.90 -11.47
C ALA A 42 -11.49 -7.09 -11.04
N LEU A 43 -11.29 -7.29 -9.74
CA LEU A 43 -10.50 -8.41 -9.20
C LEU A 43 -11.17 -9.76 -9.47
N CYS A 44 -12.47 -9.89 -9.23
CA CYS A 44 -13.22 -11.12 -9.51
C CYS A 44 -13.23 -11.44 -11.01
N ASN A 45 -13.33 -10.43 -11.87
CA ASN A 45 -13.28 -10.62 -13.31
C ASN A 45 -11.88 -11.03 -13.80
N GLN A 46 -10.81 -10.43 -13.27
CA GLN A 46 -9.44 -10.78 -13.64
C GLN A 46 -8.99 -12.14 -13.08
N LEU A 47 -9.39 -12.48 -11.85
CA LEU A 47 -8.94 -13.70 -11.18
C LEU A 47 -9.82 -14.92 -11.47
N PHE A 48 -11.12 -14.72 -11.65
CA PHE A 48 -12.10 -15.82 -11.77
C PHE A 48 -12.93 -15.78 -13.04
N GLY A 49 -12.79 -14.74 -13.89
CA GLY A 49 -13.60 -14.56 -15.10
C GLY A 49 -15.09 -14.31 -14.84
N ILE A 50 -15.50 -14.18 -13.57
CA ILE A 50 -16.89 -14.07 -13.15
C ILE A 50 -16.99 -12.97 -12.08
N SER A 51 -17.84 -11.98 -12.33
CA SER A 51 -17.94 -10.73 -11.53
C SER A 51 -18.39 -10.92 -10.06
N ASN A 52 -19.07 -12.02 -9.71
CA ASN A 52 -19.80 -12.15 -8.45
C ASN A 52 -19.42 -13.36 -7.57
N VAL A 53 -18.14 -13.75 -7.55
CA VAL A 53 -17.67 -14.90 -6.77
C VAL A 53 -17.50 -14.57 -5.28
N ILE A 54 -17.12 -13.33 -4.94
CA ILE A 54 -16.78 -12.96 -3.56
C ILE A 54 -17.90 -12.10 -2.94
N PRO A 55 -18.47 -12.50 -1.78
CA PRO A 55 -19.44 -11.68 -1.06
C PRO A 55 -18.79 -10.37 -0.54
N TYR A 56 -19.45 -9.25 -0.82
CA TYR A 56 -19.00 -7.91 -0.44
C TYR A 56 -18.55 -7.74 1.03
N PRO A 57 -19.27 -8.25 2.06
CA PRO A 57 -18.83 -8.07 3.43
C PRO A 57 -17.50 -8.77 3.76
N LYS A 58 -17.21 -9.91 3.11
CA LYS A 58 -15.92 -10.59 3.27
C LYS A 58 -14.80 -9.80 2.58
N PHE A 59 -15.07 -9.27 1.39
CA PHE A 59 -14.11 -8.46 0.64
C PHE A 59 -13.78 -7.13 1.34
N ALA A 60 -14.78 -6.44 1.89
CA ALA A 60 -14.60 -5.21 2.65
C ALA A 60 -13.76 -5.45 3.91
N ARG A 61 -14.02 -6.54 4.64
CA ARG A 61 -13.23 -6.92 5.82
C ARG A 61 -11.79 -7.28 5.45
N PHE A 62 -11.59 -7.97 4.33
CA PHE A 62 -10.26 -8.26 3.80
C PHE A 62 -9.48 -6.99 3.42
N LEU A 63 -10.12 -6.03 2.74
CA LEU A 63 -9.50 -4.73 2.42
C LEU A 63 -9.11 -3.95 3.68
N TYR A 64 -9.93 -4.02 4.72
CA TYR A 64 -9.64 -3.34 5.99
C TYR A 64 -8.45 -3.99 6.73
N ILE A 65 -8.41 -5.32 6.79
CA ILE A 65 -7.31 -6.07 7.43
C ILE A 65 -6.01 -5.85 6.65
N SER A 66 -6.05 -6.01 5.33
CA SER A 66 -4.88 -5.79 4.47
C SER A 66 -4.40 -4.35 4.54
N GLY A 67 -5.29 -3.36 4.47
CA GLY A 67 -4.93 -1.95 4.61
C GLY A 67 -4.27 -1.63 5.95
N THR A 68 -4.77 -2.23 7.04
CA THR A 68 -4.16 -2.10 8.38
C THR A 68 -2.75 -2.69 8.42
N ILE A 69 -2.55 -3.89 7.86
CA ILE A 69 -1.22 -4.53 7.78
C ILE A 69 -0.26 -3.68 6.94
N LEU A 70 -0.70 -3.14 5.81
CA LEU A 70 0.07 -2.25 4.95
C LEU A 70 0.52 -0.97 5.68
N LEU A 71 -0.34 -0.41 6.55
CA LEU A 71 0.02 0.72 7.40
C LEU A 71 1.11 0.36 8.42
N PHE A 72 0.98 -0.78 9.10
CA PHE A 72 2.03 -1.25 10.03
C PHE A 72 3.36 -1.44 9.31
N ILE A 73 3.34 -2.08 8.13
CA ILE A 73 4.54 -2.26 7.30
C ILE A 73 5.14 -0.90 6.92
N SER A 74 4.31 0.07 6.49
CA SER A 74 4.77 1.42 6.14
C SER A 74 5.46 2.12 7.32
N ILE A 75 4.91 2.02 8.53
CA ILE A 75 5.50 2.58 9.75
C ILE A 75 6.83 1.89 10.07
N THR A 76 6.88 0.56 10.04
CA THR A 76 8.10 -0.21 10.31
C THR A 76 9.20 0.09 9.28
N LEU A 77 8.86 0.17 7.99
CA LEU A 77 9.80 0.52 6.93
C LEU A 77 10.32 1.95 7.09
N SER A 78 9.44 2.89 7.42
CA SER A 78 9.83 4.29 7.68
C SER A 78 10.83 4.36 8.84
N TRP A 79 10.60 3.59 9.90
CA TRP A 79 11.54 3.51 11.02
C TRP A 79 12.90 2.93 10.60
N PHE A 80 12.92 1.77 9.94
CA PHE A 80 14.16 1.07 9.62
C PHE A 80 14.97 1.68 8.47
N LEU A 81 14.32 2.17 7.42
CA LEU A 81 15.01 2.64 6.20
C LEU A 81 15.32 4.13 6.19
N LEU A 82 14.48 4.94 6.87
CA LEU A 82 14.61 6.40 6.90
C LEU A 82 15.06 6.89 8.29
N LEU A 83 14.28 6.65 9.34
CA LEU A 83 14.54 7.27 10.65
C LEU A 83 15.77 6.70 11.37
N ARG A 84 16.06 5.40 11.25
CA ARG A 84 17.21 4.79 11.94
C ARG A 84 18.53 5.51 11.66
N SER A 85 18.75 5.90 10.40
CA SER A 85 19.95 6.63 9.99
C SER A 85 20.07 8.03 10.58
N PHE A 86 18.97 8.61 11.10
CA PHE A 86 18.96 9.91 11.77
C PHE A 86 19.16 9.82 13.29
N PHE A 87 18.87 8.67 13.91
CA PHE A 87 18.92 8.49 15.37
C PHE A 87 20.15 7.73 15.88
N GLU A 88 20.79 6.90 15.05
CA GLU A 88 22.05 6.21 15.38
C GLU A 88 23.30 7.04 14.99
N GLY A 89 23.16 8.37 14.90
CA GLY A 89 24.26 9.31 14.63
C GLY A 89 25.22 9.47 15.80
#